data_AF-A0A2S0KQ38-F1
#
_entry.id   AF-A0A2S0KQ38-F1
#
_cell.length_a   1.000
_cell.length_b   1.000
_cell.length_c   1.000
_cell.angle_alpha   90.00
_cell.angle_beta   90.00
_cell.angle_gamma   90.00
#
_symmetry.space_group_name_H-M   'P 1'
#
loop_
_entity.id
_entity.type
_entity.pdbx_description
1 polymer ?
#
loop_
_entity_poly.entity_id
_entity_poly.type
_entity_poly.pdbx_seq_one_letter_code
_entity_poly.pdbx_strand_id
1 'polypeptide(L)' 'MSLSILTPAIAQAITAKQAFDTIARQPEKASDVRTMLILALAFMEALTIYGLLISFMLIGNIS' A
#
# COMPACT_ATOMS: atom_id res chain seq x y z
N MET A 1 -5.44 -16.40 -1.22
CA MET A 1 -6.03 -15.23 -0.53
C MET A 1 -5.16 -14.72 0.62
N SER A 2 -4.64 -15.58 1.51
CA SER A 2 -3.89 -15.11 2.69
C SER A 2 -2.52 -14.51 2.40
N LEU A 3 -1.74 -15.06 1.46
CA LEU A 3 -0.39 -14.52 1.15
C LEU A 3 -0.47 -13.16 0.45
N SER A 4 -1.47 -12.97 -0.42
CA SER A 4 -1.69 -11.75 -1.21
C SER A 4 -2.06 -10.53 -0.38
N ILE A 5 -2.58 -10.72 0.84
CA ILE A 5 -2.96 -9.63 1.76
C ILE A 5 -1.83 -9.35 2.76
N LEU A 6 -1.09 -10.39 3.13
CA LEU A 6 0.00 -10.27 4.11
C LEU A 6 1.15 -9.40 3.56
N THR A 7 1.49 -9.54 2.28
CA THR A 7 2.59 -8.76 1.68
C THR A 7 2.28 -7.26 1.59
N PRO A 8 1.12 -6.83 1.05
CA PRO A 8 0.72 -5.42 1.07
C PRO A 8 0.62 -4.86 2.49
N ALA A 9 0.04 -5.61 3.44
CA ALA A 9 -0.11 -5.15 4.82
C ALA A 9 1.25 -4.84 5.49
N ILE A 10 2.25 -5.72 5.30
CA ILE A 10 3.60 -5.50 5.82
C ILE A 10 4.26 -4.29 5.13
N ALA A 11 4.15 -4.19 3.80
CA ALA A 11 4.73 -3.08 3.05
C ALA A 11 4.14 -1.73 3.46
N GLN A 12 2.82 -1.67 3.65
CA GLN A 12 2.11 -0.49 4.13
C GLN A 12 2.53 -0.11 5.55
N ALA A 13 2.65 -1.09 6.46
CA ALA A 13 3.09 -0.85 7.83
C ALA A 13 4.51 -0.25 7.89
N ILE A 14 5.44 -0.78 7.09
CA ILE A 14 6.81 -0.26 7.00
C ILE A 14 6.80 1.17 6.43
N THR A 15 6.04 1.41 5.37
CA THR A 15 5.94 2.73 4.73
C THR A 15 5.36 3.77 5.68
N ALA A 16 4.29 3.42 6.40
CA ALA A 16 3.68 4.29 7.41
C ALA A 16 4.66 4.59 8.55
N LYS A 17 5.37 3.58 9.06
CA LYS A 17 6.40 3.77 10.08
C LYS A 17 7.48 4.75 9.62
N GLN A 18 8.00 4.57 8.40
CA GLN A 18 9.04 5.45 7.84
C GLN A 18 8.54 6.90 7.71
N ALA A 19 7.28 7.08 7.33
CA ALA A 19 6.66 8.40 7.24
C ALA A 19 6.52 9.05 8.63
N PHE A 20 6.07 8.32 9.64
CA PHE A 20 5.99 8.82 11.02
C PHE A 20 7.37 9.19 11.58
N ASP A 21 8.38 8.33 11.37
CA ASP A 21 9.77 8.62 11.77
C ASP A 21 10.32 9.88 11.08
N THR A 22 9.93 10.10 9.83
CA THR A 22 10.33 11.30 9.07
C THR A 22 9.63 12.55 9.59
N ILE A 23 8.32 12.47 9.88
CA ILE A 23 7.53 13.56 10.47
C ILE A 23 8.07 13.92 11.85
N ALA A 24 8.42 12.92 12.68
CA ALA A 24 8.98 13.14 14.01
C ALA A 24 10.33 13.87 13.97
N ARG A 25 11.17 13.59 12.96
CA ARG A 25 12.47 14.26 12.77
C ARG A 25 12.36 15.62 12.08
N GLN A 26 11.38 15.79 11.19
CA GLN A 26 11.19 16.98 10.36
C GLN A 26 9.71 17.40 10.35
N PRO A 27 9.18 17.96 11.46
CA PRO A 27 7.77 18.29 11.59
C PRO A 27 7.31 19.35 10.57
N GLU A 28 8.22 20.23 10.12
CA GLU A 28 7.95 21.24 9.10
C GLU A 28 7.51 20.62 7.75
N LYS A 29 7.96 19.39 7.45
CA LYS A 29 7.62 18.67 6.22
C LYS A 29 6.43 17.72 6.37
N ALA A 30 5.70 17.79 7.48
CA ALA A 30 4.65 16.82 7.77
C ALA A 30 3.53 16.78 6.72
N SER A 31 3.17 17.93 6.16
CA SER A 31 2.16 18.04 5.10
C SER A 31 2.59 17.30 3.83
N ASP A 32 3.82 17.53 3.40
CA ASP A 32 4.37 16.93 2.17
C ASP A 32 4.55 15.42 2.34
N VAL A 33 5.09 14.99 3.48
CA VAL A 33 5.27 13.57 3.80
C VAL A 33 3.92 12.85 3.87
N ARG A 34 2.89 13.46 4.46
CA ARG A 34 1.54 12.88 4.48
C ARG A 34 0.96 12.76 3.08
N THR A 35 1.16 13.75 2.22
CA THR A 35 0.71 13.72 0.83
C THR A 35 1.38 12.60 0.05
N MET A 36 2.71 12.48 0.16
CA MET A 36 3.49 11.39 -0.44
C MET A 36 3.08 10.01 0.10
N LEU A 37 2.84 9.91 1.42
CA LEU A 37 2.39 8.68 2.06
C LEU A 37 1.03 8.22 1.50
N ILE A 38 0.06 9.12 1.39
CA ILE A 38 -1.27 8.79 0.84
C ILE A 38 -1.14 8.32 -0.62
N LEU A 39 -0.34 8.98 -1.44
CA LEU A 39 -0.02 8.56 -2.81
C LEU A 39 0.59 7.16 -2.84
N ALA A 40 1.60 6.89 -2.01
CA ALA A 40 2.25 5.59 -1.93
C ALA A 40 1.28 4.47 -1.53
N LEU A 41 0.45 4.71 -0.52
CA LEU A 41 -0.58 3.76 -0.07
C LEU A 41 -1.63 3.51 -1.15
N ALA A 42 -2.07 4.55 -1.85
CA ALA A 42 -3.04 4.43 -2.95
C ALA A 42 -2.49 3.56 -4.10
N PHE A 43 -1.22 3.72 -4.48
CA PHE A 43 -0.59 2.87 -5.48
C PHE A 43 -0.46 1.41 -5.02
N MET A 44 -0.11 1.17 -3.75
CA MET A 44 -0.03 -0.19 -3.20
C MET A 44 -1.41 -0.88 -3.19
N GLU A 45 -2.46 -0.15 -2.82
CA GLU A 45 -3.83 -0.66 -2.86
C GLU A 45 -4.29 -0.95 -4.30
N ALA A 46 -4.00 -0.08 -5.26
CA ALA A 46 -4.33 -0.32 -6.66
C ALA A 46 -3.72 -1.63 -7.18
N LEU A 47 -2.44 -1.89 -6.87
CA LEU A 47 -1.77 -3.15 -7.24
C LEU A 47 -2.41 -4.37 -6.55
N THR A 48 -2.83 -4.22 -5.30
CA THR A 48 -3.49 -5.28 -4.55
C THR A 48 -4.85 -5.64 -5.17
N ILE A 49 -5.63 -4.62 -5.56
CA ILE A 49 -6.91 -4.79 -6.26
C ILE A 49 -6.70 -5.44 -7.63
N TYR A 50 -5.67 -5.04 -8.39
CA TYR A 50 -5.34 -5.70 -9.67
C TYR A 50 -4.95 -7.18 -9.47
N GLY A 51 -4.14 -7.48 -8.46
CA GLY A 51 -3.79 -8.86 -8.12
C GLY A 51 -5.02 -9.70 -7.75
N LEU A 52 -5.95 -9.13 -6.99
CA LEU A 52 -7.21 -9.78 -6.66
C LEU A 52 -8.10 -9.99 -7.89
N LEU A 53 -8.20 -8.98 -8.76
CA LEU A 53 -8.94 -9.06 -10.02
C LEU A 53 -8.43 -10.18 -10.91
N ILE A 54 -7.11 -10.23 -11.15
CA ILE A 54 -6.48 -11.29 -11.95
C ILE A 54 -6.70 -12.66 -11.29
N SER A 55 -6.58 -12.74 -9.96
CA SER A 55 -6.87 -13.98 -9.22
C SER A 55 -8.31 -14.45 -9.41
N PHE A 56 -9.29 -13.54 -9.45
CA PHE A 56 -10.68 -13.90 -9.74
C PHE A 56 -10.90 -14.27 -11.20
N MET A 57 -10.23 -13.61 -12.16
CA MET A 57 -10.30 -13.98 -13.58
C MET A 57 -9.76 -15.39 -13.83
N LEU A 58 -8.65 -15.76 -13.18
CA LEU A 58 -8.04 -17.08 -13.30
C LEU A 58 -8.85 -18.19 -12.61
N ILE A 59 -9.39 -17.93 -11.41
CA ILE A 59 -10.20 -18.92 -10.67
C ILE A 59 -11.60 -19.06 -11.28
N GLY A 60 -12.19 -17.96 -11.76
CA GLY A 60 -13.53 -17.94 -12.33
C GLY A 60 -13.66 -18.60 -13.70
N ASN A 61 -12.55 -19.00 -14.33
CA ASN A 61 -12.51 -19.62 -15.66
C ASN A 61 -13.39 -18.86 -16.67
N ILE A 62 -13.30 -17.53 -16.68
CA ILE A 62 -13.94 -16.69 -17.71
C ILE A 62 -13.14 -16.90 -19.00
N SER A 63 -13.40 -18.02 -19.66
CA SER A 63 -13.00 -18.34 -21.04
C SER A 63 -14.17 -18.07 -21.96
#